data_AF-A0A523AFI1-F1
#
_entry.id   AF-A0A523AFI1-F1
#
_cell.length_a   1.000
_cell.length_b   1.000
_cell.length_c   1.000
_cell.angle_alpha   90.00
_cell.angle_beta   90.00
_cell.angle_gamma   90.00
#
_symmetry.space_group_name_H-M   'P 1'
#
loop_
_entity.id
_entity.type
_entity.pdbx_description
1 polymer ?
#
loop_
_entity_poly.entity_id
_entity_poly.type
_entity_poly.pdbx_seq_one_letter_code
_entity_poly.pdbx_strand_id
1 'polypeptide(L)'
;MKMDMLVLDPFKLLENPYETFKIADELRKKAVGDFVTFVVNRNINFTDVCINDCKFCAFRNRKGFRLSLEEIKRKVEEAVEFGCTEVCIQGGLLPNAGIDFYISILEAVREVSRSIHIHAFSPMEIYHMARNSKMETIEVLKMLKREGLDSMPGTAAEILNDYVRSEICPKKLKTAEWVKIIKEAHSVGIPTTATMMYGHVESWKERIEHILLIKRIQQETGGFTEFIPLSFMWKNNELGLRAKGASGFEDLLVIAISRILLYPEIKNIQASWVKLGIKLAQAALNFGANDLGGTLIEENISKSAGATSGEFLTPDELRELIRRAGRIPKQRDTLYRILD
;
A
#
# COMPACT_ATOMS: atom_id res chain seq x y z
N MET A 1 19.59 -17.14 -18.82
CA MET A 1 18.88 -17.76 -19.96
C MET A 1 17.37 -17.86 -19.77
N LYS A 2 16.82 -18.66 -18.82
CA LYS A 2 15.35 -18.69 -18.59
C LYS A 2 14.77 -17.37 -18.06
N MET A 3 15.47 -16.67 -17.15
CA MET A 3 14.98 -15.43 -16.55
C MET A 3 14.97 -14.26 -17.55
N ASP A 4 16.01 -14.16 -18.38
CA ASP A 4 16.12 -13.12 -19.42
C ASP A 4 14.98 -13.23 -20.46
N MET A 5 14.53 -14.46 -20.76
CA MET A 5 13.38 -14.70 -21.64
C MET A 5 12.03 -14.30 -21.02
N LEU A 6 11.86 -14.41 -19.70
CA LEU A 6 10.64 -14.01 -18.99
C LEU A 6 10.53 -12.49 -18.85
N VAL A 7 11.66 -11.79 -18.88
CA VAL A 7 11.71 -10.32 -18.94
C VAL A 7 11.35 -9.82 -20.34
N LEU A 8 11.71 -10.57 -21.39
CA LEU A 8 11.39 -10.23 -22.80
C LEU A 8 9.91 -10.43 -23.15
N ASP A 9 9.23 -11.38 -22.51
CA ASP A 9 7.78 -11.58 -22.66
C ASP A 9 7.13 -12.00 -21.33
N PRO A 10 6.68 -11.02 -20.51
CA PRO A 10 6.04 -11.28 -19.23
C PRO A 10 4.76 -12.12 -19.30
N PHE A 11 4.09 -12.18 -20.46
CA PHE A 11 2.83 -12.92 -20.59
C PHE A 11 3.04 -14.43 -20.52
N LYS A 12 4.25 -14.93 -20.79
CA LYS A 12 4.61 -16.34 -20.59
C LYS A 12 4.47 -16.81 -19.15
N LEU A 13 4.52 -15.90 -18.18
CA LEU A 13 4.28 -16.21 -16.77
C LEU A 13 2.83 -16.67 -16.50
N LEU A 14 1.90 -16.36 -17.41
CA LEU A 14 0.50 -16.77 -17.32
C LEU A 14 0.26 -18.18 -17.90
N GLU A 15 1.13 -18.66 -18.79
CA GLU A 15 0.95 -19.93 -19.49
C GLU A 15 1.14 -21.15 -18.57
N ASN A 16 2.09 -21.07 -17.64
CA ASN A 16 2.34 -22.13 -16.66
C ASN A 16 2.46 -21.55 -15.23
N PRO A 17 1.31 -21.31 -14.56
CA PRO A 17 1.29 -20.73 -13.22
C PRO A 17 2.10 -21.52 -12.18
N TYR A 18 2.17 -22.85 -12.28
CA TYR A 18 2.90 -23.68 -11.32
C TYR A 18 4.42 -23.48 -11.43
N GLU A 19 4.96 -23.34 -12.64
CA GLU A 19 6.37 -22.96 -12.83
C GLU A 19 6.60 -21.52 -12.35
N THR A 20 5.67 -20.60 -12.63
CA THR A 20 5.72 -19.21 -12.15
C THR A 20 5.77 -19.14 -10.62
N PHE A 21 4.94 -19.93 -9.93
CA PHE A 21 4.95 -20.06 -8.47
C PHE A 21 6.29 -20.53 -7.94
N LYS A 22 6.86 -21.57 -8.54
CA LYS A 22 8.17 -22.11 -8.15
C LYS A 22 9.28 -21.06 -8.32
N ILE A 23 9.33 -20.38 -9.46
CA ILE A 23 10.33 -19.34 -9.73
C ILE A 23 10.18 -18.19 -8.74
N ALA A 24 8.95 -17.75 -8.46
CA ALA A 24 8.70 -16.68 -7.50
C ALA A 24 9.21 -17.04 -6.09
N ASP A 25 8.97 -18.27 -5.61
CA ASP A 25 9.47 -18.68 -4.29
C ASP A 25 11.00 -18.76 -4.23
N GLU A 26 11.63 -19.28 -5.30
CA GLU A 26 13.09 -19.30 -5.43
C GLU A 26 13.69 -17.88 -5.40
N LEU A 27 13.06 -16.93 -6.10
CA LEU A 27 13.49 -15.52 -6.11
C LEU A 27 13.25 -14.83 -4.78
N ARG A 28 12.14 -15.13 -4.09
CA ARG A 28 11.90 -14.64 -2.73
C ARG A 28 12.98 -15.13 -1.78
N LYS A 29 13.31 -16.44 -1.81
CA LYS A 29 14.39 -17.01 -1.00
C LYS A 29 15.75 -16.36 -1.30
N LYS A 30 16.05 -16.07 -2.57
CA LYS A 30 17.28 -15.35 -2.96
C LYS A 30 17.30 -13.91 -2.45
N ALA A 31 16.15 -13.23 -2.43
CA ALA A 31 16.05 -11.83 -2.05
C ALA A 31 16.15 -11.62 -0.52
N VAL A 32 15.53 -12.51 0.27
CA VAL A 32 15.33 -12.29 1.72
C VAL A 32 15.56 -13.52 2.61
N GLY A 33 15.98 -14.65 2.05
CA GLY A 33 16.12 -15.90 2.81
C GLY A 33 14.76 -16.43 3.29
N ASP A 34 14.73 -16.95 4.51
CA ASP A 34 13.52 -17.51 5.15
C ASP A 34 12.80 -16.54 6.08
N PHE A 35 13.23 -15.27 6.11
CA PHE A 35 12.54 -14.23 6.87
C PHE A 35 11.23 -13.83 6.20
N VAL A 36 10.20 -13.72 7.03
CA VAL A 36 8.94 -13.07 6.69
C VAL A 36 8.69 -11.99 7.73
N THR A 37 8.42 -10.79 7.26
CA THR A 37 8.32 -9.61 8.11
C THR A 37 6.87 -9.18 8.38
N PHE A 38 6.69 -8.45 9.46
CA PHE A 38 5.47 -7.73 9.79
C PHE A 38 5.81 -6.45 10.57
N VAL A 39 4.92 -5.46 10.54
CA VAL A 39 5.04 -4.22 11.31
C VAL A 39 3.95 -4.13 12.38
N VAL A 40 4.27 -3.51 13.52
CA VAL A 40 3.26 -3.17 14.53
C VAL A 40 2.85 -1.74 14.27
N ASN A 41 1.65 -1.56 13.72
CA ASN A 41 1.19 -0.26 13.27
C ASN A 41 -0.29 -0.01 13.56
N ARG A 42 -0.66 1.27 13.43
CA ARG A 42 -2.04 1.73 13.50
C ARG A 42 -2.40 2.54 12.26
N ASN A 43 -3.55 2.25 11.66
CA ASN A 43 -4.15 3.12 10.66
C ASN A 43 -4.98 4.21 11.35
N ILE A 44 -4.84 5.45 10.89
CA ILE A 44 -5.65 6.59 11.32
C ILE A 44 -6.30 7.20 10.09
N ASN A 45 -7.60 6.97 9.93
CA ASN A 45 -8.39 7.67 8.93
C ASN A 45 -8.95 8.97 9.48
N PHE A 46 -8.38 10.11 9.10
CA PHE A 46 -8.79 11.41 9.67
C PHE A 46 -10.17 11.89 9.20
N THR A 47 -10.69 11.36 8.08
CA THR A 47 -12.05 11.63 7.60
C THR A 47 -12.45 10.63 6.53
N ASP A 48 -13.76 10.37 6.39
CA ASP A 48 -14.32 9.70 5.21
C ASP A 48 -14.95 10.68 4.21
N VAL A 49 -14.96 11.99 4.51
CA VAL A 49 -15.50 13.02 3.63
C VAL A 49 -14.54 13.24 2.46
N CYS A 50 -15.03 13.02 1.24
CA CYS A 50 -14.17 13.07 0.06
C CYS A 50 -14.89 13.67 -1.16
N ILE A 51 -14.22 14.60 -1.84
CA ILE A 51 -14.70 15.22 -3.08
C ILE A 51 -14.59 14.31 -4.32
N ASN A 52 -13.81 13.23 -4.25
CA ASN A 52 -13.67 12.28 -5.35
C ASN A 52 -14.89 11.35 -5.48
N ASP A 53 -14.95 10.63 -6.58
CA ASP A 53 -16.04 9.69 -6.92
C ASP A 53 -15.56 8.36 -7.47
N CYS A 54 -14.53 7.81 -6.83
CA CYS A 54 -14.04 6.47 -7.13
C CYS A 54 -15.14 5.42 -6.99
N LYS A 55 -15.44 4.70 -8.07
CA LYS A 55 -16.51 3.71 -8.16
C LYS A 55 -16.27 2.47 -7.30
N PHE A 56 -15.01 2.23 -6.93
CA PHE A 56 -14.58 1.12 -6.07
C PHE A 56 -14.56 1.45 -4.57
N CYS A 57 -14.72 2.72 -4.18
CA CYS A 57 -14.53 3.13 -2.80
C CYS A 57 -15.82 3.01 -1.97
N ALA A 58 -15.83 2.09 -1.01
CA ALA A 58 -16.93 1.92 -0.05
C ALA A 58 -16.81 2.82 1.20
N PHE A 59 -15.72 3.58 1.31
CA PHE A 59 -15.43 4.41 2.48
C PHE A 59 -16.02 5.82 2.37
N ARG A 60 -16.03 6.39 1.17
CA ARG A 60 -16.42 7.79 0.91
C ARG A 60 -17.82 8.14 1.45
N ASN A 61 -17.89 9.24 2.20
CA ASN A 61 -19.12 9.90 2.65
C ASN A 61 -20.12 8.94 3.31
N ARG A 62 -19.64 7.86 3.94
CA ARG A 62 -20.49 6.82 4.52
C ARG A 62 -21.09 7.27 5.85
N LYS A 63 -20.26 7.86 6.70
CA LYS A 63 -20.62 8.44 8.00
C LYS A 63 -20.44 9.96 8.01
N GLY A 64 -19.61 10.51 7.12
CA GLY A 64 -19.36 11.95 7.04
C GLY A 64 -18.57 12.48 8.24
N PHE A 65 -17.69 11.65 8.81
CA PHE A 65 -16.94 12.00 10.01
C PHE A 65 -15.66 12.75 9.66
N ARG A 66 -15.19 13.56 10.61
CA ARG A 66 -13.88 14.20 10.58
C ARG A 66 -13.31 14.18 11.98
N LEU A 67 -12.14 13.57 12.16
CA LEU A 67 -11.44 13.58 13.43
C LEU A 67 -10.90 14.97 13.72
N SER A 68 -11.02 15.39 14.97
CA SER A 68 -10.29 16.50 15.57
C SER A 68 -8.82 16.13 15.80
N LEU A 69 -7.95 17.14 15.96
CA LEU A 69 -6.54 16.90 16.31
C LEU A 69 -6.41 16.14 17.63
N GLU A 70 -7.25 16.43 18.62
CA GLU A 70 -7.26 15.71 19.91
C GLU A 70 -7.68 14.24 19.76
N GLU A 71 -8.58 13.91 18.83
CA GLU A 71 -8.88 12.51 18.49
C GLU A 71 -7.71 11.81 17.81
N ILE A 72 -6.98 12.53 16.94
CA ILE A 72 -5.76 12.00 16.31
C ILE A 72 -4.70 11.74 17.39
N LYS A 73 -4.45 12.69 18.29
CA LYS A 73 -3.51 12.54 19.42
C LYS A 73 -3.83 11.32 20.26
N ARG A 74 -5.09 11.15 20.70
CA ARG A 74 -5.51 9.97 21.47
C ARG A 74 -5.24 8.66 20.74
N LYS A 75 -5.50 8.60 19.43
CA LYS A 75 -5.18 7.40 18.63
C LYS A 75 -3.68 7.13 18.54
N VAL A 76 -2.85 8.18 18.51
CA VAL A 76 -1.38 8.05 18.56
C VAL A 76 -0.93 7.60 19.94
N GLU A 77 -1.50 8.13 21.03
CA GLU A 77 -1.22 7.69 22.41
C GLU A 77 -1.50 6.19 22.56
N GLU A 78 -2.68 5.75 22.15
CA GLU A 78 -3.07 4.32 22.12
C GLU A 78 -2.08 3.47 21.29
N ALA A 79 -1.58 4.01 20.17
CA ALA A 79 -0.60 3.33 19.33
C ALA A 79 0.76 3.20 20.04
N VAL A 80 1.24 4.26 20.70
CA VAL A 80 2.49 4.23 21.46
C VAL A 80 2.40 3.27 22.64
N GLU A 81 1.29 3.30 23.39
CA GLU A 81 1.05 2.41 24.53
C GLU A 81 1.04 0.93 24.10
N PHE A 82 0.52 0.63 22.92
CA PHE A 82 0.56 -0.72 22.36
C PHE A 82 1.95 -1.14 21.84
N GLY A 83 2.88 -0.19 21.66
CA GLY A 83 4.19 -0.45 21.09
C GLY A 83 4.24 -0.41 19.56
N CYS A 84 3.33 0.33 18.92
CA CYS A 84 3.43 0.61 17.48
C CYS A 84 4.72 1.36 17.16
N THR A 85 5.33 0.98 16.04
CA THR A 85 6.47 1.68 15.45
C THR A 85 6.05 2.63 14.33
N GLU A 86 4.80 2.52 13.87
CA GLU A 86 4.24 3.30 12.77
C GLU A 86 2.79 3.73 13.04
N VAL A 87 2.47 4.98 12.66
CA VAL A 87 1.10 5.39 12.34
C VAL A 87 0.97 5.65 10.84
N CYS A 88 0.01 4.98 10.20
CA CYS A 88 -0.34 5.19 8.81
C CYS A 88 -1.56 6.11 8.70
N ILE A 89 -1.38 7.32 8.17
CA ILE A 89 -2.41 8.37 8.21
C ILE A 89 -2.87 8.74 6.80
N GLN A 90 -4.15 8.50 6.51
CA GLN A 90 -4.77 8.75 5.20
C GLN A 90 -6.26 9.05 5.34
N GLY A 91 -6.84 9.87 4.49
CA GLY A 91 -8.27 10.17 4.58
C GLY A 91 -8.93 10.57 3.28
N GLY A 92 -10.19 10.94 3.38
CA GLY A 92 -10.91 11.61 2.31
C GLY A 92 -10.34 13.01 2.01
N LEU A 93 -10.61 13.49 0.80
CA LEU A 93 -10.17 14.80 0.34
C LEU A 93 -11.21 15.86 0.71
N LEU A 94 -10.95 16.63 1.76
CA LEU A 94 -11.81 17.74 2.16
C LEU A 94 -11.66 18.92 1.17
N PRO A 95 -12.75 19.58 0.72
CA PRO A 95 -12.72 20.58 -0.36
C PRO A 95 -11.60 21.63 -0.25
N ASN A 96 -11.39 22.20 0.95
CA ASN A 96 -10.46 23.30 1.18
C ASN A 96 -9.24 22.90 2.04
N ALA A 97 -8.97 21.61 2.23
CA ALA A 97 -7.79 21.18 2.96
C ALA A 97 -6.54 21.46 2.12
N GLY A 98 -5.84 22.55 2.46
CA GLY A 98 -4.50 22.87 1.98
C GLY A 98 -3.42 22.37 2.95
N ILE A 99 -2.17 22.73 2.68
CA ILE A 99 -0.98 22.25 3.40
C ILE A 99 -1.06 22.42 4.93
N ASP A 100 -1.55 23.55 5.43
CA ASP A 100 -1.60 23.84 6.88
C ASP A 100 -2.47 22.83 7.65
N PHE A 101 -3.54 22.35 7.03
CA PHE A 101 -4.37 21.31 7.64
C PHE A 101 -3.58 20.01 7.84
N TYR A 102 -2.81 19.60 6.83
CA TYR A 102 -2.04 18.36 6.90
C TYR A 102 -0.80 18.51 7.78
N ILE A 103 -0.17 19.68 7.83
CA ILE A 103 0.89 20.00 8.81
C ILE A 103 0.34 19.87 10.24
N SER A 104 -0.86 20.40 10.52
CA SER A 104 -1.46 20.30 11.86
C SER A 104 -1.68 18.85 12.32
N ILE A 105 -1.89 17.91 11.37
CA ILE A 105 -1.95 16.47 11.66
C ILE A 105 -0.57 15.92 12.04
N LEU A 106 0.49 16.30 11.30
CA LEU A 106 1.86 15.88 11.63
C LEU A 106 2.30 16.42 12.99
N GLU A 107 2.02 17.71 13.26
CA GLU A 107 2.29 18.35 14.54
C GLU A 107 1.57 17.63 15.69
N ALA A 108 0.29 17.31 15.52
CA ALA A 108 -0.48 16.55 16.52
C ALA A 108 0.16 15.19 16.84
N VAL A 109 0.69 14.47 15.84
CA VAL A 109 1.43 13.22 16.08
C VAL A 109 2.74 13.50 16.84
N ARG A 110 3.48 14.54 16.47
CA ARG A 110 4.78 14.88 17.07
C ARG A 110 4.68 15.44 18.48
N GLU A 111 3.56 16.06 18.85
CA GLU A 111 3.25 16.44 20.23
C GLU A 111 3.13 15.21 21.14
N VAL A 112 2.59 14.11 20.64
CA VAL A 112 2.48 12.84 21.39
C VAL A 112 3.77 12.04 21.35
N SER A 113 4.37 11.89 20.17
CA SER A 113 5.56 11.06 19.98
C SER A 113 6.53 11.58 18.93
N ARG A 114 7.76 11.83 19.38
CA ARG A 114 8.88 12.23 18.51
C ARG A 114 9.50 11.06 17.75
N SER A 115 9.24 9.82 18.17
CA SER A 115 9.92 8.63 17.64
C SER A 115 9.05 7.73 16.78
N ILE A 116 7.72 7.83 16.87
CA ILE A 116 6.83 7.00 16.05
C ILE A 116 6.96 7.41 14.58
N HIS A 117 7.08 6.43 13.68
CA HIS A 117 7.20 6.69 12.25
C HIS A 117 5.86 7.18 11.69
N ILE A 118 5.88 8.30 10.97
CA ILE A 118 4.71 8.85 10.29
C ILE A 118 4.73 8.43 8.83
N HIS A 119 3.91 7.42 8.51
CA HIS A 119 3.65 6.98 7.16
C HIS A 119 2.39 7.67 6.64
N ALA A 120 2.53 8.84 6.01
CA ALA A 120 1.37 9.67 5.73
C ALA A 120 1.35 10.28 4.33
N PHE A 121 0.09 10.46 3.93
CA PHE A 121 -0.45 11.08 2.74
C PHE A 121 -0.09 10.39 1.43
N SER A 122 -1.15 9.94 0.77
CA SER A 122 -1.10 9.40 -0.59
C SER A 122 -0.68 10.46 -1.61
N PRO A 123 -0.18 10.07 -2.78
CA PRO A 123 0.03 10.98 -3.89
C PRO A 123 -1.19 11.81 -4.28
N MET A 124 -2.41 11.29 -4.10
CA MET A 124 -3.64 12.06 -4.33
C MET A 124 -3.84 13.16 -3.28
N GLU A 125 -3.51 12.91 -2.01
CA GLU A 125 -3.54 13.93 -0.97
C GLU A 125 -2.48 15.00 -1.22
N ILE A 126 -1.26 14.63 -1.62
CA ILE A 126 -0.21 15.60 -2.03
C ILE A 126 -0.69 16.47 -3.20
N TYR A 127 -1.29 15.86 -4.22
CA TYR A 127 -1.84 16.59 -5.37
C TYR A 127 -2.94 17.58 -4.95
N HIS A 128 -3.84 17.14 -4.07
CA HIS A 128 -4.93 17.95 -3.54
C HIS A 128 -4.42 19.12 -2.68
N MET A 129 -3.46 18.86 -1.80
CA MET A 129 -2.76 19.88 -1.00
C MET A 129 -2.15 20.95 -1.88
N ALA A 130 -1.36 20.54 -2.89
CA ALA A 130 -0.68 21.44 -3.81
C ALA A 130 -1.66 22.37 -4.52
N ARG A 131 -2.77 21.82 -5.03
CA ARG A 131 -3.80 22.62 -5.71
C ARG A 131 -4.49 23.61 -4.78
N ASN A 132 -4.87 23.18 -3.58
CA ASN A 132 -5.56 24.04 -2.61
C ASN A 132 -4.67 25.15 -2.05
N SER A 133 -3.37 24.87 -1.93
CA SER A 133 -2.37 25.84 -1.47
C SER A 133 -1.73 26.65 -2.61
N LYS A 134 -2.06 26.38 -3.88
CA LYS A 134 -1.43 26.99 -5.07
C LYS A 134 0.10 26.86 -5.06
N MET A 135 0.58 25.67 -4.72
CA MET A 135 2.00 25.32 -4.61
C MET A 135 2.37 24.23 -5.60
N GLU A 136 3.66 24.10 -5.92
CA GLU A 136 4.15 22.91 -6.61
C GLU A 136 4.22 21.71 -5.65
N THR A 137 3.98 20.51 -6.17
CA THR A 137 3.98 19.26 -5.38
C THR A 137 5.32 19.02 -4.68
N ILE A 138 6.44 19.36 -5.32
CA ILE A 138 7.78 19.30 -4.72
C ILE A 138 7.95 20.21 -3.49
N GLU A 139 7.31 21.38 -3.49
CA GLU A 139 7.39 22.33 -2.36
C GLU A 139 6.58 21.81 -1.17
N VAL A 140 5.38 21.28 -1.46
CA VAL A 140 4.54 20.60 -0.45
C VAL A 140 5.33 19.46 0.20
N LEU A 141 5.97 18.60 -0.59
CA LEU A 141 6.77 17.47 -0.09
C LEU A 141 7.95 17.93 0.80
N LYS A 142 8.67 18.98 0.39
CA LYS A 142 9.76 19.55 1.21
C LYS A 142 9.25 20.07 2.55
N MET A 143 8.11 20.76 2.55
CA MET A 143 7.49 21.26 3.77
C MET A 143 7.04 20.10 4.67
N LEU A 144 6.30 19.11 4.14
CA LEU A 144 5.86 17.96 4.92
C LEU A 144 7.05 17.20 5.55
N LYS A 145 8.14 16.99 4.80
CA LYS A 145 9.36 16.37 5.35
C LYS A 145 9.95 17.19 6.51
N ARG A 146 9.99 18.51 6.37
CA ARG A 146 10.47 19.41 7.44
C ARG A 146 9.57 19.33 8.68
N GLU A 147 8.27 19.23 8.50
CA GLU A 147 7.29 19.13 9.59
C GLU A 147 7.15 17.70 10.16
N GLY A 148 8.01 16.77 9.73
CA GLY A 148 8.15 15.46 10.36
C GLY A 148 7.49 14.29 9.63
N LEU A 149 7.12 14.44 8.35
CA LEU A 149 6.74 13.30 7.51
C LEU A 149 7.94 12.38 7.26
N ASP A 150 7.81 11.09 7.59
CA ASP A 150 8.93 10.14 7.47
C ASP A 150 8.87 9.31 6.18
N SER A 151 7.68 8.89 5.73
CA SER A 151 7.49 8.17 4.46
C SER A 151 6.05 8.32 3.93
N MET A 152 5.82 7.98 2.67
CA MET A 152 4.48 8.08 2.06
C MET A 152 3.92 6.73 1.62
N PRO A 153 2.61 6.48 1.84
CA PRO A 153 1.93 5.34 1.26
C PRO A 153 1.76 5.52 -0.25
N GLY A 154 2.17 4.52 -1.04
CA GLY A 154 2.01 4.47 -2.50
C GLY A 154 0.59 4.21 -2.99
N THR A 155 -0.43 4.61 -2.23
CA THR A 155 -1.84 4.42 -2.59
C THR A 155 -2.25 5.40 -3.70
N ALA A 156 -3.54 5.38 -4.09
CA ALA A 156 -4.09 6.12 -5.23
C ALA A 156 -3.53 5.72 -6.61
N ALA A 157 -2.64 4.73 -6.65
CA ALA A 157 -2.11 4.12 -7.85
C ALA A 157 -3.18 3.30 -8.58
N GLU A 158 -3.96 2.48 -7.85
CA GLU A 158 -4.94 1.55 -8.40
C GLU A 158 -4.35 0.74 -9.56
N ILE A 159 -4.74 1.06 -10.79
CA ILE A 159 -4.01 0.73 -12.01
C ILE A 159 -3.49 2.05 -12.62
N LEU A 160 -2.19 2.12 -12.88
CA LEU A 160 -1.52 3.25 -13.51
C LEU A 160 -1.65 3.18 -15.04
N ASN A 161 -2.90 3.23 -15.50
CA ASN A 161 -3.30 3.28 -16.90
C ASN A 161 -4.51 4.23 -17.02
N ASP A 162 -4.37 5.32 -17.78
CA ASP A 162 -5.38 6.39 -17.78
C ASP A 162 -6.74 5.97 -18.36
N TYR A 163 -6.79 4.95 -19.22
CA TYR A 163 -8.05 4.38 -19.67
C TYR A 163 -8.78 3.68 -18.51
N VAL A 164 -8.11 2.79 -17.78
CA VAL A 164 -8.69 2.13 -16.59
C VAL A 164 -9.09 3.17 -15.54
N ARG A 165 -8.26 4.20 -15.32
CA ARG A 165 -8.57 5.29 -14.36
C ARG A 165 -9.80 6.08 -14.75
N SER A 166 -10.01 6.37 -16.04
CA SER A 166 -11.24 7.04 -16.50
C SER A 166 -12.49 6.22 -16.22
N GLU A 167 -12.39 4.90 -16.23
CA GLU A 167 -13.51 4.00 -15.92
C GLU A 167 -13.84 3.98 -14.42
N ILE A 168 -12.82 3.93 -13.56
CA ILE A 168 -13.02 3.61 -12.13
C ILE A 168 -12.86 4.80 -11.18
N CYS A 169 -12.11 5.83 -11.56
CA CYS A 169 -11.82 7.00 -10.71
C CYS A 169 -11.45 8.26 -11.53
N PRO A 170 -12.35 8.77 -12.40
CA PRO A 170 -12.03 9.83 -13.37
C PRO A 170 -11.58 11.17 -12.75
N LYS A 171 -11.91 11.44 -11.48
CA LYS A 171 -11.48 12.66 -10.76
C LYS A 171 -10.15 12.53 -10.01
N LYS A 172 -9.58 11.33 -9.91
CA LYS A 172 -8.23 11.16 -9.33
C LYS A 172 -7.17 11.71 -10.29
N LEU A 173 -5.98 11.98 -9.75
CA LEU A 173 -4.80 12.35 -10.54
C LEU A 173 -4.53 11.33 -11.67
N LYS A 174 -3.93 11.77 -12.77
CA LYS A 174 -3.50 10.91 -13.88
C LYS A 174 -2.25 10.11 -13.52
N THR A 175 -1.91 9.13 -14.35
CA THR A 175 -0.72 8.30 -14.18
C THR A 175 0.56 9.15 -14.13
N ALA A 176 0.71 10.11 -15.05
CA ALA A 176 1.89 10.98 -15.09
C ALA A 176 2.05 11.85 -13.83
N GLU A 177 0.94 12.32 -13.24
CA GLU A 177 0.95 13.11 -12.00
C GLU A 177 1.35 12.23 -10.81
N TRP A 178 0.88 10.97 -10.76
CA TRP A 178 1.27 10.03 -9.71
C TRP A 178 2.77 9.74 -9.79
N VAL A 179 3.28 9.48 -10.99
CA VAL A 179 4.72 9.24 -11.22
C VAL A 179 5.55 10.46 -10.85
N LYS A 180 5.11 11.69 -11.22
CA LYS A 180 5.78 12.94 -10.84
C LYS A 180 5.93 13.03 -9.33
N ILE A 181 4.82 12.90 -8.58
CA ILE A 181 4.82 13.05 -7.11
C ILE A 181 5.71 12.03 -6.43
N ILE A 182 5.70 10.76 -6.87
CA ILE A 182 6.56 9.72 -6.30
C ILE A 182 8.03 10.02 -6.56
N LYS A 183 8.39 10.38 -7.80
CA LYS A 183 9.79 10.76 -8.12
C LYS A 183 10.24 11.98 -7.35
N GLU A 184 9.37 12.97 -7.18
CA GLU A 184 9.62 14.16 -6.34
C GLU A 184 9.84 13.78 -4.88
N ALA A 185 9.00 12.92 -4.30
CA ALA A 185 9.14 12.43 -2.93
C ALA A 185 10.50 11.74 -2.74
N HIS A 186 10.85 10.83 -3.64
CA HIS A 186 12.16 10.16 -3.62
C HIS A 186 13.32 11.16 -3.75
N SER A 187 13.20 12.18 -4.62
CA SER A 187 14.24 13.19 -4.83
C SER A 187 14.53 14.05 -3.59
N VAL A 188 13.54 14.23 -2.72
CA VAL A 188 13.70 14.93 -1.44
C VAL A 188 13.98 13.97 -0.28
N GLY A 189 14.18 12.69 -0.58
CA GLY A 189 14.50 11.63 0.39
C GLY A 189 13.33 11.24 1.27
N ILE A 190 12.11 11.25 0.75
CA ILE A 190 10.92 10.65 1.37
C ILE A 190 10.73 9.28 0.68
N PRO A 191 11.02 8.16 1.35
CA PRO A 191 10.74 6.84 0.80
C PRO A 191 9.23 6.62 0.69
N THR A 192 8.81 5.78 -0.25
CA THR A 192 7.38 5.44 -0.41
C THR A 192 7.16 3.94 -0.52
N THR A 193 5.91 3.50 -0.35
CA THR A 193 5.49 2.17 -0.79
C THR A 193 4.95 2.26 -2.22
N ALA A 194 4.61 1.13 -2.85
CA ALA A 194 3.88 1.07 -4.12
C ALA A 194 2.70 0.09 -3.99
N THR A 195 1.55 0.43 -4.57
CA THR A 195 0.34 -0.42 -4.48
C THR A 195 -0.25 -0.68 -5.87
N MET A 196 -0.91 -1.82 -6.04
CA MET A 196 -1.70 -2.11 -7.23
C MET A 196 -3.03 -2.73 -6.83
N MET A 197 -4.14 -2.04 -7.08
CA MET A 197 -5.47 -2.63 -6.91
C MET A 197 -5.83 -3.42 -8.18
N TYR A 198 -6.08 -4.71 -8.05
CA TYR A 198 -6.36 -5.61 -9.19
C TYR A 198 -7.59 -6.49 -8.94
N GLY A 199 -8.03 -7.22 -9.96
CA GLY A 199 -9.22 -8.05 -9.93
C GLY A 199 -10.51 -7.28 -10.22
N HIS A 200 -10.43 -6.14 -10.91
CA HIS A 200 -11.61 -5.35 -11.28
C HIS A 200 -11.84 -5.34 -12.80
N VAL A 201 -11.74 -4.18 -13.46
CA VAL A 201 -12.07 -4.04 -14.90
C VAL A 201 -10.84 -4.08 -15.80
N GLU A 202 -9.64 -4.10 -15.21
CA GLU A 202 -8.37 -4.15 -15.92
C GLU A 202 -8.06 -5.57 -16.44
N SER A 203 -7.28 -5.66 -17.50
CA SER A 203 -6.74 -6.93 -17.99
C SER A 203 -5.36 -7.21 -17.40
N TRP A 204 -4.84 -8.43 -17.64
CA TRP A 204 -3.47 -8.79 -17.30
C TRP A 204 -2.42 -7.87 -17.93
N LYS A 205 -2.70 -7.32 -19.11
CA LYS A 205 -1.80 -6.37 -19.76
C LYS A 205 -1.60 -5.13 -18.89
N GLU A 206 -2.68 -4.50 -18.42
CA GLU A 206 -2.56 -3.30 -17.58
C GLU A 206 -1.92 -3.60 -16.22
N ARG A 207 -2.11 -4.80 -15.65
CA ARG A 207 -1.41 -5.21 -14.42
C ARG A 207 0.09 -5.33 -14.63
N ILE A 208 0.51 -5.99 -15.70
CA ILE A 208 1.94 -6.15 -16.03
C ILE A 208 2.56 -4.79 -16.33
N GLU A 209 1.89 -3.94 -17.11
CA GLU A 209 2.35 -2.57 -17.41
C GLU A 209 2.50 -1.73 -16.14
N HIS A 210 1.57 -1.85 -15.19
CA HIS A 210 1.69 -1.22 -13.87
C HIS A 210 2.96 -1.69 -13.15
N ILE A 211 3.16 -3.01 -13.00
CA ILE A 211 4.32 -3.57 -12.28
C ILE A 211 5.64 -3.12 -12.94
N LEU A 212 5.70 -3.13 -14.27
CA LEU A 212 6.88 -2.66 -15.00
C LEU A 212 7.11 -1.15 -14.86
N LEU A 213 6.05 -0.35 -14.74
CA LEU A 213 6.18 1.08 -14.43
C LEU A 213 6.78 1.29 -13.05
N ILE A 214 6.33 0.55 -12.04
CA ILE A 214 6.90 0.57 -10.69
C ILE A 214 8.39 0.16 -10.72
N LYS A 215 8.73 -0.93 -11.44
CA LYS A 215 10.13 -1.35 -11.63
C LYS A 215 10.99 -0.23 -12.21
N ARG A 216 10.53 0.44 -13.28
CA ARG A 216 11.27 1.56 -13.91
C ARG A 216 11.51 2.70 -12.94
N ILE A 217 10.48 3.12 -12.20
CA ILE A 217 10.63 4.19 -11.19
C ILE A 217 11.63 3.76 -10.11
N GLN A 218 11.59 2.49 -9.67
CA GLN A 218 12.56 1.98 -8.71
C GLN A 218 13.99 1.99 -9.25
N GLN A 219 14.19 1.60 -10.51
CA GLN A 219 15.50 1.64 -11.16
C GLN A 219 16.04 3.07 -11.27
N GLU A 220 15.17 4.06 -11.45
CA GLU A 220 15.55 5.47 -11.53
C GLU A 220 15.84 6.11 -10.17
N THR A 221 15.12 5.71 -9.11
CA THR A 221 15.07 6.48 -7.86
C THR A 221 15.43 5.69 -6.60
N GLY A 222 15.28 4.36 -6.60
CA GLY A 222 15.56 3.49 -5.46
C GLY A 222 14.69 3.73 -4.22
N GLY A 223 13.62 4.54 -4.32
CA GLY A 223 12.89 5.05 -3.15
C GLY A 223 11.73 4.17 -2.64
N PHE A 224 11.33 3.12 -3.39
CA PHE A 224 10.29 2.21 -2.91
C PHE A 224 10.82 1.23 -1.87
N THR A 225 10.10 1.11 -0.75
CA THR A 225 10.40 0.13 0.32
C THR A 225 9.74 -1.22 0.08
N GLU A 226 8.54 -1.23 -0.52
CA GLU A 226 7.76 -2.43 -0.80
C GLU A 226 6.75 -2.24 -1.94
N PHE A 227 6.27 -3.37 -2.45
CA PHE A 227 5.13 -3.44 -3.37
C PHE A 227 3.99 -4.27 -2.77
N ILE A 228 2.79 -3.72 -2.83
CA ILE A 228 1.59 -4.25 -2.18
C ILE A 228 0.50 -4.51 -3.23
N PRO A 229 0.36 -5.76 -3.72
CA PRO A 229 -0.80 -6.15 -4.52
C PRO A 229 -2.04 -6.19 -3.62
N LEU A 230 -3.10 -5.48 -4.03
CA LEU A 230 -4.36 -5.34 -3.30
C LEU A 230 -5.52 -5.91 -4.12
N SER A 231 -6.04 -7.06 -3.69
CA SER A 231 -7.23 -7.65 -4.32
C SER A 231 -8.44 -6.72 -4.16
N PHE A 232 -9.21 -6.53 -5.24
CA PHE A 232 -10.38 -5.67 -5.25
C PHE A 232 -11.52 -6.25 -4.40
N MET A 233 -11.95 -5.46 -3.42
CA MET A 233 -13.09 -5.77 -2.56
C MET A 233 -14.37 -5.24 -3.20
N TRP A 234 -15.17 -6.14 -3.78
CA TRP A 234 -16.31 -5.77 -4.62
C TRP A 234 -17.60 -5.42 -3.87
N LYS A 235 -17.65 -5.56 -2.54
CA LYS A 235 -18.88 -5.26 -1.78
C LYS A 235 -19.01 -3.76 -1.51
N ASN A 236 -20.25 -3.28 -1.41
CA ASN A 236 -20.62 -1.93 -0.98
C ASN A 236 -20.06 -0.79 -1.85
N ASN A 237 -19.85 -1.03 -3.15
CA ASN A 237 -19.41 -0.01 -4.09
C ASN A 237 -19.99 -0.25 -5.50
N GLU A 238 -20.00 0.78 -6.33
CA GLU A 238 -20.60 0.75 -7.68
C GLU A 238 -19.88 -0.23 -8.62
N LEU A 239 -18.55 -0.28 -8.55
CA LEU A 239 -17.73 -1.15 -9.39
C LEU A 239 -18.01 -2.64 -9.14
N GLY A 240 -18.46 -2.98 -7.93
CA GLY A 240 -18.88 -4.32 -7.53
C GLY A 240 -20.07 -4.89 -8.31
N LEU A 241 -20.81 -4.05 -9.03
CA LEU A 241 -21.86 -4.46 -9.96
C LEU A 241 -21.28 -5.03 -11.28
N ARG A 242 -20.04 -4.64 -11.63
CA ARG A 242 -19.35 -5.03 -12.87
C ARG A 242 -18.24 -6.06 -12.66
N ALA A 243 -17.59 -6.07 -11.50
CA ALA A 243 -16.49 -6.98 -11.18
C ALA A 243 -16.63 -7.59 -9.78
N LYS A 244 -16.09 -8.81 -9.58
CA LYS A 244 -16.25 -9.60 -8.35
C LYS A 244 -14.94 -9.88 -7.60
N GLY A 245 -13.89 -9.11 -7.89
CA GLY A 245 -12.56 -9.37 -7.34
C GLY A 245 -11.86 -10.51 -8.06
N ALA A 246 -10.59 -10.72 -7.72
CA ALA A 246 -9.80 -11.84 -8.21
C ALA A 246 -10.19 -13.15 -7.53
N SER A 247 -9.93 -14.27 -8.20
CA SER A 247 -9.95 -15.58 -7.54
C SER A 247 -8.73 -15.76 -6.64
N GLY A 248 -8.79 -16.67 -5.66
CA GLY A 248 -7.62 -16.94 -4.81
C GLY A 248 -6.39 -17.45 -5.57
N PHE A 249 -6.59 -18.15 -6.70
CA PHE A 249 -5.49 -18.56 -7.58
C PHE A 249 -4.86 -17.37 -8.31
N GLU A 250 -5.70 -16.45 -8.78
CA GLU A 250 -5.28 -15.22 -9.43
C GLU A 250 -4.54 -14.29 -8.46
N ASP A 251 -4.98 -14.20 -7.20
CA ASP A 251 -4.27 -13.47 -6.14
C ASP A 251 -2.82 -13.98 -5.98
N LEU A 252 -2.65 -15.30 -5.87
CA LEU A 252 -1.32 -15.91 -5.77
C LEU A 252 -0.49 -15.64 -7.03
N LEU A 253 -1.11 -15.67 -8.21
CA LEU A 253 -0.44 -15.43 -9.48
C LEU A 253 0.04 -13.99 -9.62
N VAL A 254 -0.77 -13.01 -9.19
CA VAL A 254 -0.35 -11.60 -9.16
C VAL A 254 0.85 -11.40 -8.22
N ILE A 255 0.85 -12.01 -7.04
CA ILE A 255 1.98 -11.95 -6.10
C ILE A 255 3.24 -12.56 -6.72
N ALA A 256 3.12 -13.74 -7.34
CA ALA A 256 4.24 -14.44 -7.96
C ALA A 256 4.84 -13.67 -9.13
N ILE A 257 3.99 -13.14 -10.02
CA ILE A 257 4.41 -12.30 -11.15
C ILE A 257 5.07 -11.03 -10.64
N SER A 258 4.52 -10.39 -9.60
CA SER A 258 5.10 -9.19 -8.99
C SER A 258 6.51 -9.46 -8.47
N ARG A 259 6.71 -10.58 -7.76
CA ARG A 259 8.05 -11.03 -7.31
C ARG A 259 9.01 -11.19 -8.48
N ILE A 260 8.61 -11.87 -9.54
CA ILE A 260 9.49 -12.14 -10.69
C ILE A 260 9.85 -10.85 -11.41
N LEU A 261 8.86 -10.01 -11.70
CA LEU A 261 9.06 -8.77 -12.46
C LEU A 261 9.80 -7.69 -11.66
N LEU A 262 9.64 -7.64 -10.33
CA LEU A 262 10.29 -6.64 -9.48
C LEU A 262 11.64 -7.08 -8.91
N TYR A 263 12.06 -8.32 -9.13
CA TYR A 263 13.37 -8.79 -8.72
C TYR A 263 14.48 -8.25 -9.66
N PRO A 264 15.64 -7.79 -9.13
CA PRO A 264 15.99 -7.67 -7.71
C PRO A 264 15.67 -6.29 -7.08
N GLU A 265 15.00 -5.39 -7.80
CA GLU A 265 14.87 -3.96 -7.46
C GLU A 265 13.98 -3.67 -6.25
N ILE A 266 12.89 -4.41 -6.07
CA ILE A 266 12.03 -4.33 -4.86
C ILE A 266 12.03 -5.69 -4.17
N LYS A 267 12.64 -5.72 -2.98
CA LYS A 267 12.78 -6.97 -2.20
C LYS A 267 11.50 -7.37 -1.51
N ASN A 268 10.69 -6.41 -1.08
CA ASN A 268 9.55 -6.66 -0.21
C ASN A 268 8.24 -6.68 -1.00
N ILE A 269 7.58 -7.84 -1.00
CA ILE A 269 6.26 -8.04 -1.59
C ILE A 269 5.32 -8.47 -0.47
N GLN A 270 4.30 -7.63 -0.20
CA GLN A 270 3.37 -7.84 0.91
C GLN A 270 2.17 -8.70 0.47
N ALA A 271 1.79 -9.67 1.31
CA ALA A 271 0.51 -10.36 1.23
C ALA A 271 -0.46 -9.75 2.26
N SER A 272 -1.36 -8.90 1.79
CA SER A 272 -2.31 -8.20 2.66
C SER A 272 -3.37 -9.14 3.22
N TRP A 273 -3.19 -9.62 4.47
CA TRP A 273 -4.12 -10.56 5.10
C TRP A 273 -5.53 -9.99 5.31
N VAL A 274 -5.68 -8.65 5.42
CA VAL A 274 -7.00 -8.00 5.48
C VAL A 274 -7.79 -8.11 4.18
N LYS A 275 -7.11 -8.25 3.03
CA LYS A 275 -7.76 -8.43 1.72
C LYS A 275 -7.89 -9.90 1.35
N LEU A 276 -6.82 -10.67 1.52
CA LEU A 276 -6.73 -12.07 1.11
C LEU A 276 -7.37 -13.04 2.11
N GLY A 277 -7.47 -12.61 3.37
CA GLY A 277 -7.71 -13.49 4.50
C GLY A 277 -6.49 -14.30 4.93
N ILE A 278 -6.55 -14.79 6.17
CA ILE A 278 -5.42 -15.38 6.89
C ILE A 278 -4.81 -16.57 6.13
N LYS A 279 -5.64 -17.52 5.68
CA LYS A 279 -5.16 -18.75 5.03
C LYS A 279 -4.47 -18.48 3.69
N LEU A 280 -5.04 -17.58 2.88
CA LEU A 280 -4.48 -17.26 1.57
C LEU A 280 -3.20 -16.40 1.70
N ALA A 281 -3.18 -15.46 2.64
CA ALA A 281 -1.97 -14.69 2.95
C ALA A 281 -0.83 -15.60 3.45
N GLN A 282 -1.15 -16.60 4.29
CA GLN A 282 -0.17 -17.61 4.72
C GLN A 282 0.32 -18.44 3.52
N ALA A 283 -0.56 -18.87 2.63
CA ALA A 283 -0.18 -19.61 1.42
C ALA A 283 0.74 -18.78 0.51
N ALA A 284 0.46 -17.48 0.36
CA ALA A 284 1.24 -16.55 -0.47
C ALA A 284 2.74 -16.47 -0.11
N LEU A 285 3.12 -16.84 1.12
CA LEU A 285 4.52 -16.93 1.57
C LEU A 285 5.34 -18.02 0.85
N ASN A 286 4.67 -18.90 0.10
CA ASN A 286 5.29 -19.90 -0.79
C ASN A 286 5.19 -19.52 -2.28
N PHE A 287 4.70 -18.31 -2.57
CA PHE A 287 4.42 -17.85 -3.93
C PHE A 287 5.03 -16.46 -4.20
N GLY A 288 6.05 -16.08 -3.44
CA GLY A 288 6.85 -14.87 -3.69
C GLY A 288 6.69 -13.74 -2.67
N ALA A 289 5.64 -13.77 -1.83
CA ALA A 289 5.49 -12.80 -0.75
C ALA A 289 6.48 -13.06 0.39
N ASN A 290 6.91 -12.00 1.07
CA ASN A 290 7.79 -12.06 2.23
C ASN A 290 7.41 -11.10 3.36
N ASP A 291 6.24 -10.50 3.28
CA ASP A 291 5.74 -9.57 4.28
C ASP A 291 4.24 -9.76 4.46
N LEU A 292 3.76 -9.69 5.70
CA LEU A 292 2.33 -9.80 6.02
C LEU A 292 1.72 -8.43 6.39
N GLY A 293 2.45 -7.34 6.26
CA GLY A 293 1.99 -6.02 6.62
C GLY A 293 1.82 -5.83 8.12
N GLY A 294 0.76 -5.13 8.49
CA GLY A 294 0.56 -4.59 9.82
C GLY A 294 -0.29 -5.44 10.77
N THR A 295 -0.17 -5.19 12.07
CA THR A 295 -1.14 -5.57 13.11
C THR A 295 -2.46 -4.81 12.96
N LEU A 296 -2.40 -3.58 12.41
CA LEU A 296 -3.52 -2.71 12.09
C LEU A 296 -4.48 -2.54 13.28
N ILE A 297 -4.07 -1.81 14.34
CA ILE A 297 -4.94 -1.51 15.49
C ILE A 297 -6.08 -0.58 15.03
N GLU A 298 -7.11 -1.15 14.37
CA GLU A 298 -8.21 -0.52 13.60
C GLU A 298 -7.99 -0.53 12.06
N GLU A 299 -8.84 -1.24 11.31
CA GLU A 299 -8.91 -1.17 9.82
C GLU A 299 -10.35 -0.88 9.32
N ASN A 300 -10.66 0.40 9.08
CA ASN A 300 -11.97 0.86 8.64
C ASN A 300 -12.23 0.75 7.12
N ILE A 301 -11.21 0.88 6.27
CA ILE A 301 -11.38 0.93 4.80
C ILE A 301 -11.76 -0.45 4.27
N SER A 302 -10.98 -1.49 4.55
CA SER A 302 -11.28 -2.86 4.11
C SER A 302 -12.59 -3.37 4.70
N LYS A 303 -12.88 -3.04 5.97
CA LYS A 303 -14.16 -3.34 6.61
C LYS A 303 -15.34 -2.69 5.88
N SER A 304 -15.21 -1.41 5.49
CA SER A 304 -16.27 -0.74 4.72
C SER A 304 -16.54 -1.43 3.39
N ALA A 305 -15.52 -2.01 2.78
CA ALA A 305 -15.59 -2.78 1.54
C ALA A 305 -15.93 -4.27 1.76
N GLY A 306 -16.34 -4.67 2.97
CA GLY A 306 -16.87 -6.00 3.26
C GLY A 306 -15.83 -7.09 3.51
N ALA A 307 -14.61 -6.72 3.93
CA ALA A 307 -13.63 -7.67 4.45
C ALA A 307 -14.21 -8.45 5.63
N THR A 308 -14.09 -9.77 5.57
CA THR A 308 -14.54 -10.69 6.64
C THR A 308 -13.39 -11.16 7.53
N SER A 309 -12.16 -10.84 7.16
CA SER A 309 -10.96 -11.12 7.95
C SER A 309 -10.72 -9.97 8.93
N GLY A 310 -10.27 -10.29 10.14
CA GLY A 310 -10.35 -9.43 11.33
C GLY A 310 -9.82 -8.00 11.20
N GLU A 311 -10.18 -7.16 12.18
CA GLU A 311 -9.77 -5.76 12.24
C GLU A 311 -8.42 -5.55 12.93
N PHE A 312 -7.79 -6.64 13.37
CA PHE A 312 -6.58 -6.64 14.17
C PHE A 312 -6.01 -8.08 14.20
N LEU A 313 -4.69 -8.19 14.09
CA LEU A 313 -3.93 -9.39 14.46
C LEU A 313 -2.82 -8.98 15.40
N THR A 314 -2.65 -9.70 16.50
CA THR A 314 -1.55 -9.46 17.44
C THR A 314 -0.21 -9.83 16.82
N PRO A 315 0.91 -9.24 17.30
CA PRO A 315 2.26 -9.66 16.89
C PRO A 315 2.48 -11.17 17.03
N ASP A 316 1.95 -11.80 18.09
CA ASP A 316 2.15 -13.23 18.34
C ASP A 316 1.34 -14.12 17.38
N GLU A 317 0.13 -13.72 16.99
CA GLU A 317 -0.63 -14.40 15.95
C GLU A 317 0.08 -14.33 14.59
N LEU A 318 0.67 -13.17 14.24
CA LEU A 318 1.47 -13.03 13.02
C LEU A 318 2.72 -13.90 13.07
N ARG A 319 3.44 -13.92 14.20
CA ARG A 319 4.61 -14.80 14.41
C ARG A 319 4.21 -16.27 14.24
N GLU A 320 3.10 -16.69 14.83
CA GLU A 320 2.62 -18.07 14.74
C GLU A 320 2.21 -18.44 13.31
N LEU A 321 1.51 -17.55 12.61
CA LEU A 321 1.14 -17.74 11.21
C LEU A 321 2.37 -17.96 10.33
N ILE A 322 3.42 -17.16 10.52
CA ILE A 322 4.68 -17.26 9.79
C ILE A 322 5.40 -18.58 10.13
N ARG A 323 5.50 -18.95 11.41
CA ARG A 323 6.13 -20.22 11.83
C ARG A 323 5.41 -21.43 11.24
N ARG A 324 4.08 -21.43 11.24
CA ARG A 324 3.26 -22.50 10.63
C ARG A 324 3.42 -22.59 9.12
N ALA A 325 3.85 -21.52 8.45
CA ALA A 325 4.25 -21.55 7.04
C ALA A 325 5.68 -22.06 6.81
N GLY A 326 6.40 -22.48 7.87
CA GLY A 326 7.79 -22.93 7.77
C GLY A 326 8.79 -21.79 7.56
N ARG A 327 8.45 -20.58 8.00
CA ARG A 327 9.29 -19.37 7.85
C ARG A 327 9.68 -18.78 9.21
N ILE A 328 10.64 -17.87 9.20
CA ILE A 328 11.15 -17.22 10.41
C ILE A 328 10.51 -15.82 10.53
N PRO A 329 9.68 -15.57 11.56
CA PRO A 329 9.07 -14.26 11.73
C PRO A 329 10.08 -13.23 12.21
N LYS A 330 9.97 -12.02 11.66
CA LYS A 330 10.73 -10.86 12.10
C LYS A 330 9.86 -9.62 12.16
N GLN A 331 9.90 -8.91 13.28
CA GLN A 331 9.30 -7.59 13.38
C GLN A 331 10.21 -6.59 12.67
N ARG A 332 9.62 -5.76 11.81
CA ARG A 332 10.30 -4.66 11.13
C ARG A 332 9.72 -3.30 11.53
N ASP A 333 10.44 -2.24 11.20
CA ASP A 333 9.85 -0.91 11.06
C ASP A 333 9.31 -0.67 9.62
N THR A 334 8.79 0.54 9.38
CA THR A 334 8.26 0.97 8.07
C THR A 334 9.30 0.95 6.96
N LEU A 335 10.58 1.11 7.30
CA LEU A 335 11.71 1.14 6.36
C LEU A 335 12.40 -0.24 6.24
N TYR A 336 11.75 -1.30 6.73
CA TYR A 336 12.23 -2.67 6.67
C TYR A 336 13.54 -2.94 7.43
N ARG A 337 13.86 -2.12 8.44
CA ARG A 337 14.90 -2.47 9.43
C ARG A 337 14.31 -3.47 10.42
N ILE A 338 15.04 -4.56 10.65
CA ILE A 338 14.63 -5.61 11.58
C ILE A 338 14.84 -5.15 13.03
N LEU A 339 13.82 -5.37 13.87
CA LEU A 339 13.79 -4.94 15.27
C LEU A 339 14.04 -6.08 16.27
N ASP A 340 13.77 -7.34 15.89
CA ASP A 340 13.92 -8.53 16.74
C ASP A 340 14.63 -9.71 16.04
#